data_AF-A0A098Y4A9-F1
#
_entry.id   AF-A0A098Y4A9-F1
#
_cell.length_a   1.000
_cell.length_b   1.000
_cell.length_c   1.000
_cell.angle_alpha   90.00
_cell.angle_beta   90.00
_cell.angle_gamma   90.00
#
_symmetry.space_group_name_H-M   'P 1'
#
loop_
_entity.id
_entity.type
_entity.pdbx_description
1 polymer ?
#
loop_
_entity_poly.entity_id
_entity_poly.type
_entity_poly.pdbx_seq_one_letter_code
_entity_poly.pdbx_strand_id
1 'polypeptide(L)'
;MRLYADRPDHRTRQLAADLGLVAWAVLWVLVARAVHGAVLVLAEPGLAVADLGRSISDSMGTAAGVTDGMPLVGDELAAPFGALSEAGGSVTGAGQDASDAVHTLATVLAVVLVLLPVGWLLLRWLPWRLGWLREARATDRLLGGVPDLELLAARAMATAPLSRLARLPAGTGAGWRGGGP
;
A
#
# COMPACT_ATOMS: atom_id res chain seq x y z
N MET A 1 -18.89 8.29 26.33
CA MET A 1 -17.85 8.45 25.28
C MET A 1 -18.49 9.13 24.07
N ARG A 2 -18.33 10.46 23.95
CA ARG A 2 -18.90 11.20 22.83
C ARG A 2 -17.96 11.07 21.63
N LEU A 3 -18.36 10.23 20.67
CA LEU A 3 -17.63 9.94 19.44
C LEU A 3 -17.76 11.03 18.36
N TYR A 4 -18.37 12.19 18.66
CA TYR A 4 -18.56 13.25 17.68
C TYR A 4 -18.62 14.66 18.29
N ALA A 5 -17.98 15.61 17.61
CA ALA A 5 -18.00 17.03 17.94
C ALA A 5 -19.31 17.70 17.49
N ASP A 6 -19.86 18.58 18.34
CA ASP A 6 -21.14 19.30 18.19
C ASP A 6 -21.16 20.40 17.10
N ARG A 7 -20.21 20.42 16.14
CA ARG A 7 -20.18 21.41 15.03
C ARG A 7 -20.27 20.74 13.64
N PRO A 8 -21.31 21.03 12.84
CA PRO A 8 -21.58 20.34 11.56
C PRO A 8 -20.49 20.55 10.50
N ASP A 9 -19.79 21.70 10.50
CA ASP A 9 -18.75 22.04 9.51
C ASP A 9 -17.49 21.18 9.63
N HIS A 10 -17.21 20.66 10.83
CA HIS A 10 -16.09 19.74 11.05
C HIS A 10 -16.45 18.30 10.67
N ARG A 11 -17.75 17.96 10.77
CA ARG A 11 -18.31 16.64 10.41
C ARG A 11 -18.15 16.33 8.93
N THR A 12 -18.55 17.27 8.07
CA THR A 12 -18.51 17.11 6.61
C THR A 12 -17.09 17.05 6.09
N ARG A 13 -16.16 17.83 6.66
CA ARG A 13 -14.73 17.77 6.33
C ARG A 13 -14.09 16.43 6.70
N GLN A 14 -14.46 15.83 7.83
CA GLN A 14 -13.96 14.50 8.22
C GLN A 14 -14.48 13.41 7.29
N LEU A 15 -15.78 13.41 7.00
CA LEU A 15 -16.38 12.48 6.03
C LEU A 15 -15.76 12.63 4.63
N ALA A 16 -15.58 13.86 4.14
CA ALA A 16 -14.96 14.11 2.84
C ALA A 16 -13.50 13.64 2.81
N ALA A 17 -12.75 13.82 3.91
CA ALA A 17 -11.37 13.35 4.00
C ALA A 17 -11.27 11.82 4.04
N ASP A 18 -12.14 11.16 4.82
CA ASP A 18 -12.19 9.69 4.88
C ASP A 18 -12.62 9.11 3.53
N LEU A 19 -13.64 9.70 2.88
CA LEU A 19 -14.10 9.28 1.56
C LEU A 19 -13.01 9.51 0.49
N GLY A 20 -12.29 10.63 0.58
CA GLY A 20 -11.15 10.93 -0.28
C GLY A 20 -10.00 9.92 -0.11
N LEU A 21 -9.70 9.52 1.12
CA LEU A 21 -8.71 8.48 1.41
C LEU A 21 -9.12 7.13 0.83
N VAL A 22 -10.38 6.74 1.00
CA VAL A 22 -10.92 5.49 0.42
C VAL A 22 -10.90 5.54 -1.10
N ALA A 23 -11.38 6.63 -1.71
CA ALA A 23 -11.37 6.80 -3.16
C ALA A 23 -9.93 6.75 -3.72
N TRP A 24 -8.99 7.38 -3.03
CA TRP A 24 -7.57 7.35 -3.39
C TRP A 24 -6.98 5.94 -3.32
N ALA A 25 -7.26 5.20 -2.22
CA ALA A 25 -6.81 3.83 -2.08
C ALA A 25 -7.41 2.93 -3.17
N VAL A 26 -8.71 3.06 -3.45
CA VAL A 26 -9.39 2.31 -4.52
C VAL A 26 -8.76 2.60 -5.87
N LEU A 27 -8.52 3.89 -6.19
CA LEU A 27 -7.86 4.29 -7.43
C LEU A 27 -6.51 3.56 -7.60
N TRP A 28 -5.65 3.60 -6.59
CA TRP A 28 -4.33 2.96 -6.69
C TRP A 28 -4.39 1.44 -6.73
N VAL A 29 -5.37 0.82 -6.08
CA VAL A 29 -5.61 -0.62 -6.21
C VAL A 29 -6.04 -0.98 -7.64
N LEU A 30 -6.87 -0.16 -8.29
CA LEU A 30 -7.25 -0.37 -9.69
C LEU A 30 -6.05 -0.22 -10.62
N VAL A 31 -5.22 0.81 -10.43
CA VAL A 31 -3.99 1.01 -11.21
C VAL A 31 -3.04 -0.18 -11.01
N ALA A 32 -2.83 -0.62 -9.77
CA ALA A 32 -1.97 -1.77 -9.48
C ALA A 32 -2.48 -3.06 -10.13
N ARG A 33 -3.80 -3.29 -10.16
CA ARG A 33 -4.39 -4.43 -10.87
C ARG A 33 -4.18 -4.36 -12.38
N ALA A 34 -4.37 -3.19 -12.97
CA ALA A 34 -4.14 -3.00 -14.41
C ALA A 34 -2.67 -3.25 -14.79
N VAL A 35 -1.74 -2.68 -14.02
CA VAL A 35 -0.30 -2.89 -14.23
C VAL A 35 0.10 -4.35 -14.00
N HIS A 36 -0.38 -4.98 -12.93
CA HIS A 36 -0.10 -6.39 -12.65
C HIS A 36 -0.55 -7.29 -13.81
N GLY A 37 -1.78 -7.12 -14.29
CA GLY A 37 -2.30 -7.86 -15.44
C GLY A 37 -1.48 -7.61 -16.70
N ALA A 38 -1.10 -6.36 -16.99
CA ALA A 38 -0.27 -6.03 -18.13
C ALA A 38 1.12 -6.69 -18.06
N VAL A 39 1.72 -6.79 -16.87
CA VAL A 39 3.01 -7.48 -16.68
C VAL A 39 2.86 -8.99 -16.83
N LEU A 40 1.78 -9.60 -16.33
CA LEU A 40 1.56 -11.05 -16.47
C LEU A 40 1.44 -11.50 -17.92
N VAL A 41 0.99 -10.64 -18.84
CA VAL A 41 1.02 -10.94 -20.29
C VAL A 41 2.44 -11.24 -20.78
N LEU A 42 3.47 -10.67 -20.16
CA LEU A 42 4.87 -10.95 -20.51
C LEU A 42 5.34 -12.33 -20.04
N ALA A 43 4.56 -13.07 -19.24
CA ALA A 43 4.88 -14.43 -18.83
C ALA A 43 4.51 -15.46 -19.91
N GLU A 44 3.52 -15.17 -20.76
CA GLU A 44 3.05 -16.08 -21.80
C GLU A 44 4.16 -16.58 -22.75
N PRO A 45 5.08 -15.72 -23.24
CA PRO A 45 6.19 -16.18 -24.07
C PRO A 45 7.13 -17.16 -23.35
N GLY A 46 7.38 -16.95 -22.05
CA GLY A 46 8.24 -17.83 -21.25
C GLY A 46 7.63 -19.23 -21.10
N LEU A 47 6.32 -19.30 -20.85
CA LEU A 47 5.57 -20.55 -20.80
C LEU A 47 5.53 -21.25 -22.17
N ALA A 48 5.33 -20.52 -23.25
CA ALA A 48 5.36 -21.08 -24.60
C ALA A 48 6.72 -21.68 -24.95
N VAL A 49 7.82 -21.01 -24.58
CA VAL A 49 9.18 -21.54 -24.74
C VAL A 49 9.39 -22.78 -23.87
N ALA A 50 8.86 -22.77 -22.64
CA ALA A 50 8.97 -23.92 -21.75
C ALA A 50 8.25 -25.15 -22.32
N ASP A 51 7.04 -24.97 -22.85
CA ASP A 51 6.25 -26.05 -23.44
C ASP A 51 6.90 -26.61 -24.71
N LEU A 52 7.48 -25.73 -25.54
CA LEU A 52 8.27 -26.15 -26.70
C LEU A 52 9.49 -26.97 -26.29
N GLY A 53 10.26 -26.50 -25.30
CA GLY A 53 11.40 -27.23 -24.76
C GLY A 53 11.01 -28.62 -24.24
N ARG A 54 9.86 -28.71 -23.56
CA ARG A 54 9.35 -29.96 -23.00
C ARG A 54 8.97 -30.94 -24.09
N SER A 55 8.24 -30.47 -25.11
CA SER A 55 7.87 -31.30 -26.26
C SER A 55 9.09 -31.84 -27.01
N ILE A 56 10.14 -31.02 -27.18
CA ILE A 56 11.41 -31.45 -27.77
C ILE A 56 12.09 -32.48 -26.87
N SER A 57 12.15 -32.22 -25.56
CA SER A 57 12.77 -33.11 -24.58
C SER A 57 12.13 -34.50 -24.58
N ASP A 58 10.79 -34.56 -24.56
CA ASP A 58 10.03 -35.81 -24.58
C ASP A 58 10.19 -36.56 -25.91
N SER A 59 10.13 -35.85 -27.03
CA SER A 59 10.25 -36.45 -28.37
C SER A 59 11.65 -37.03 -28.58
N MET A 60 12.69 -36.29 -28.21
CA MET A 60 14.07 -36.72 -28.34
C MET A 60 14.43 -37.81 -27.32
N GLY A 61 13.89 -37.74 -26.09
CA GLY A 61 14.07 -38.78 -25.08
C GLY A 61 13.44 -40.11 -25.51
N THR A 62 12.25 -40.04 -26.12
CA THR A 62 11.59 -41.20 -26.73
C THR A 62 12.42 -41.77 -27.87
N ALA A 63 12.94 -40.91 -28.77
CA ALA A 63 13.79 -41.34 -29.87
C ALA A 63 15.09 -42.01 -29.38
N ALA A 64 15.74 -41.43 -28.36
CA ALA A 64 16.92 -42.02 -27.73
C ALA A 64 16.63 -43.45 -27.22
N GLY A 65 15.54 -43.64 -26.46
CA GLY A 65 15.17 -44.94 -25.93
C GLY A 65 14.81 -45.99 -26.98
N VAL A 66 14.20 -45.57 -28.11
CA VAL A 66 13.95 -46.49 -29.25
C VAL A 66 15.25 -46.90 -29.93
N THR A 67 16.19 -45.96 -30.07
CA THR A 67 17.42 -46.21 -30.84
C THR A 67 18.44 -47.02 -30.05
N ASP A 68 18.48 -46.85 -28.73
CA ASP A 68 19.28 -47.66 -27.80
C ASP A 68 19.06 -49.18 -27.97
N GLY A 69 17.86 -49.59 -28.38
CA GLY A 69 17.52 -51.00 -28.66
C GLY A 69 18.07 -51.58 -29.97
N MET A 70 18.79 -50.81 -30.80
CA MET A 70 19.28 -51.26 -32.11
C MET A 70 20.67 -51.94 -32.02
N PRO A 71 20.83 -53.21 -32.43
CA PRO A 71 22.13 -53.85 -32.45
C PRO A 71 23.05 -53.20 -33.50
N LEU A 72 24.32 -52.95 -33.13
CA LEU A 72 25.42 -52.31 -33.90
C LEU A 72 25.47 -50.77 -33.95
N VAL A 73 24.35 -50.05 -33.80
CA VAL A 73 24.32 -48.56 -33.96
C VAL A 73 23.54 -47.82 -32.86
N GLY A 74 23.02 -48.54 -31.86
CA GLY A 74 22.15 -47.95 -30.83
C GLY A 74 22.81 -46.81 -30.05
N ASP A 75 24.00 -47.03 -29.49
CA ASP A 75 24.72 -46.01 -28.70
C ASP A 75 25.07 -44.75 -29.52
N GLU A 76 25.48 -44.94 -30.78
CA GLU A 76 25.96 -43.85 -31.65
C GLU A 76 24.82 -42.91 -32.10
N LEU A 77 23.59 -43.44 -32.15
CA LEU A 77 22.39 -42.66 -32.45
C LEU A 77 21.63 -42.22 -31.19
N ALA A 78 21.66 -42.98 -30.09
CA ALA A 78 20.99 -42.63 -28.84
C ALA A 78 21.65 -41.41 -28.16
N ALA A 79 22.98 -41.30 -28.20
CA ALA A 79 23.71 -40.19 -27.60
C ALA A 79 23.27 -38.78 -28.10
N PRO A 80 23.20 -38.49 -29.42
CA PRO A 80 22.75 -37.17 -29.88
C PRO A 80 21.29 -36.89 -29.54
N PHE A 81 20.40 -37.89 -29.55
CA PHE A 81 19.02 -37.71 -29.11
C PHE A 81 18.91 -37.43 -27.60
N GLY A 82 19.72 -38.12 -26.78
CA GLY A 82 19.84 -37.83 -25.34
C GLY A 82 20.31 -36.40 -25.07
N ALA A 83 21.36 -35.95 -25.76
CA ALA A 83 21.86 -34.59 -25.62
C ALA A 83 20.81 -33.52 -26.02
N LEU A 84 20.03 -33.77 -27.08
CA LEU A 84 18.93 -32.89 -27.46
C LEU A 84 17.78 -32.92 -26.45
N SER A 85 17.53 -34.07 -25.83
CA SER A 85 16.53 -34.21 -24.76
C SER A 85 16.91 -33.37 -23.53
N GLU A 86 18.17 -33.45 -23.09
CA GLU A 86 18.71 -32.63 -22.00
C GLU A 86 18.68 -31.14 -22.34
N ALA A 87 19.06 -30.77 -23.57
CA ALA A 87 18.99 -29.38 -24.03
C ALA A 87 17.54 -28.86 -24.01
N GLY A 88 16.56 -29.65 -24.48
CA GLY A 88 15.14 -29.31 -24.39
C GLY A 88 14.67 -29.15 -22.94
N GLY A 89 15.14 -30.00 -22.03
CA GLY A 89 14.90 -29.88 -20.59
C GLY A 89 15.46 -28.57 -20.01
N SER A 90 16.67 -28.16 -20.42
CA SER A 90 17.27 -26.90 -19.98
C SER A 90 16.48 -25.67 -20.46
N VAL A 91 15.99 -25.69 -21.69
CA VAL A 91 15.12 -24.64 -22.27
C VAL A 91 13.78 -24.59 -21.55
N THR A 92 13.23 -25.75 -21.19
CA THR A 92 12.01 -25.87 -20.39
C THR A 92 12.17 -25.14 -19.06
N GLY A 93 13.24 -25.46 -18.31
CA GLY A 93 13.53 -24.83 -17.03
C GLY A 93 13.71 -23.32 -17.16
N ALA A 94 14.50 -22.86 -18.13
CA ALA A 94 14.72 -21.43 -18.36
C ALA A 94 13.42 -20.66 -18.69
N GLY A 95 12.51 -21.26 -19.46
CA GLY A 95 11.20 -20.66 -19.76
C GLY A 95 10.31 -20.55 -18.53
N GLN A 96 10.33 -21.56 -17.65
CA GLN A 96 9.60 -21.55 -16.38
C GLN A 96 10.17 -20.50 -15.42
N ASP A 97 11.50 -20.47 -15.24
CA ASP A 97 12.17 -19.50 -14.37
C ASP A 97 11.88 -18.05 -14.82
N ALA A 98 11.87 -17.80 -16.14
CA ALA A 98 11.52 -16.49 -16.68
C ALA A 98 10.06 -16.11 -16.37
N SER A 99 9.11 -17.04 -16.54
CA SER A 99 7.70 -16.83 -16.21
C SER A 99 7.52 -16.54 -14.71
N ASP A 100 8.20 -17.28 -13.85
CA ASP A 100 8.13 -17.11 -12.39
C ASP A 100 8.73 -15.77 -11.94
N ALA A 101 9.82 -15.34 -12.58
CA ALA A 101 10.41 -14.02 -12.36
C ALA A 101 9.43 -12.90 -12.74
N VAL A 102 8.70 -13.04 -13.87
CA VAL A 102 7.67 -12.07 -14.29
C VAL A 102 6.52 -12.03 -13.30
N HIS A 103 6.04 -13.18 -12.81
CA HIS A 103 4.98 -13.24 -11.78
C HIS A 103 5.41 -12.56 -10.48
N THR A 104 6.65 -12.82 -10.05
CA THR A 104 7.24 -12.19 -8.86
C THR A 104 7.35 -10.69 -9.04
N LEU A 105 7.87 -10.22 -10.18
CA LEU A 105 7.99 -8.81 -10.51
C LEU A 105 6.62 -8.11 -10.54
N ALA A 106 5.64 -8.73 -11.21
CA ALA A 106 4.27 -8.22 -11.27
C ALA A 106 3.67 -8.03 -9.87
N THR A 107 3.93 -8.97 -8.97
CA THR A 107 3.43 -8.92 -7.59
C THR A 107 4.12 -7.81 -6.78
N VAL A 108 5.45 -7.74 -6.82
CA VAL A 108 6.23 -6.72 -6.11
C VAL A 108 5.83 -5.32 -6.59
N LEU A 109 5.72 -5.13 -7.92
CA LEU A 109 5.35 -3.84 -8.50
C LEU A 109 3.94 -3.43 -8.06
N ALA A 110 2.97 -4.34 -8.09
CA ALA A 110 1.61 -4.06 -7.64
C ALA A 110 1.56 -3.64 -6.16
N VAL A 111 2.29 -4.34 -5.29
CA VAL A 111 2.37 -4.01 -3.86
C VAL A 111 2.98 -2.63 -3.64
N VAL A 112 4.11 -2.34 -4.29
CA VAL A 112 4.78 -1.04 -4.19
C VAL A 112 3.87 0.09 -4.67
N LEU A 113 3.16 -0.13 -5.79
CA LEU A 113 2.27 0.87 -6.39
C LEU A 113 1.07 1.21 -5.50
N VAL A 114 0.64 0.30 -4.62
CA VAL A 114 -0.39 0.59 -3.60
C VAL A 114 0.24 1.21 -2.36
N LEU A 115 1.32 0.61 -1.84
CA LEU A 115 1.89 1.00 -0.55
C LEU A 115 2.49 2.40 -0.57
N LEU A 116 3.21 2.80 -1.63
CA LEU A 116 3.81 4.13 -1.68
C LEU A 116 2.77 5.26 -1.57
N PRO A 117 1.76 5.35 -2.46
CA PRO A 117 0.83 6.47 -2.46
C PRO A 117 -0.15 6.43 -1.28
N VAL A 118 -0.60 5.23 -0.87
CA VAL A 118 -1.51 5.09 0.27
C VAL A 118 -0.76 5.35 1.58
N GLY A 119 0.45 4.78 1.73
CA GLY A 119 1.31 5.00 2.87
C GLY A 119 1.70 6.47 3.01
N TRP A 120 2.13 7.12 1.92
CA TRP A 120 2.46 8.55 1.93
C TRP A 120 1.26 9.42 2.35
N LEU A 121 0.08 9.15 1.80
CA LEU A 121 -1.13 9.89 2.17
C LEU A 121 -1.50 9.65 3.65
N LEU A 122 -1.41 8.41 4.13
CA LEU A 122 -1.60 8.09 5.55
C LEU A 122 -0.59 8.83 6.44
N LEU A 123 0.70 8.80 6.11
CA LEU A 123 1.76 9.51 6.85
C LEU A 123 1.50 11.02 6.91
N ARG A 124 0.98 11.61 5.82
CA ARG A 124 0.61 13.04 5.76
C ARG A 124 -0.66 13.34 6.58
N TRP A 125 -1.63 12.44 6.57
CA TRP A 125 -2.96 12.64 7.15
C TRP A 125 -3.06 12.29 8.65
N LEU A 126 -2.34 11.24 9.09
CA LEU A 126 -2.33 10.77 10.46
C LEU A 126 -1.92 11.84 11.50
N PRO A 127 -0.88 12.68 11.30
CA PRO A 127 -0.53 13.72 12.27
C PRO A 127 -1.60 14.80 12.38
N TRP A 128 -2.27 15.16 11.27
CA TRP A 128 -3.38 16.12 11.28
C TRP A 128 -4.56 15.60 12.11
N ARG A 129 -4.89 14.31 11.98
CA ARG A 129 -5.96 13.66 12.75
C ARG A 129 -5.59 13.41 14.21
N LEU A 130 -4.35 13.01 14.48
CA LEU A 130 -3.84 12.78 15.84
C LEU A 130 -3.77 14.08 16.65
N GLY A 131 -3.45 15.22 16.00
CA GLY A 131 -3.53 16.53 16.63
C GLY A 131 -4.95 16.83 17.13
N TRP A 132 -5.95 16.64 16.27
CA TRP A 132 -7.36 16.83 16.62
C TRP A 132 -7.84 15.93 17.77
N LEU A 133 -7.44 14.65 17.75
CA LEU A 133 -7.78 13.70 18.83
C LEU A 133 -7.10 14.04 20.16
N ARG A 134 -5.89 14.59 20.12
CA ARG A 134 -5.17 15.06 21.33
C ARG A 134 -5.83 16.30 21.91
N GLU A 135 -6.17 17.28 21.07
CA GLU A 135 -6.90 18.48 21.48
C GLU A 135 -8.27 18.11 22.10
N ALA A 136 -9.03 17.24 21.44
CA ALA A 136 -10.36 16.82 21.92
C ALA A 136 -10.28 16.05 23.26
N ARG A 137 -9.28 15.17 23.43
CA ARG A 137 -9.08 14.44 24.71
C ARG A 137 -8.60 15.35 25.84
N ALA A 138 -7.86 16.41 25.54
CA ALA A 138 -7.45 17.39 26.54
C ALA A 138 -8.67 18.17 27.07
N THR A 139 -9.63 18.51 26.20
CA THR A 139 -10.89 19.16 26.60
C THR A 139 -11.80 18.23 27.41
N ASP A 140 -11.91 16.95 27.03
CA ASP A 140 -12.74 15.97 27.75
C ASP A 140 -12.21 15.67 29.17
N ARG A 141 -10.89 15.67 29.37
CA ARG A 141 -10.29 15.52 30.72
C ARG A 141 -10.51 16.74 31.62
N LEU A 142 -10.61 17.94 31.04
CA LEU A 142 -10.92 19.17 31.77
C LEU A 142 -12.39 19.24 32.18
N LEU A 143 -13.30 18.66 31.38
CA LEU A 143 -14.74 18.60 31.68
C LEU A 143 -15.14 17.47 32.65
N GLY A 144 -14.27 16.47 32.85
CA GLY A 144 -14.51 15.34 33.76
C GLY A 144 -14.14 15.56 35.22
N GLY A 145 -13.52 16.70 35.57
CA GLY A 145 -13.26 17.14 36.94
C GLY A 145 -14.13 18.35 37.31
N VAL A 146 -14.14 18.75 38.61
CA VAL A 146 -14.76 20.01 39.03
C VAL A 146 -14.16 21.13 38.15
N PRO A 147 -14.96 21.79 37.30
CA PRO A 147 -14.42 22.68 36.28
C PRO A 147 -13.81 23.89 36.98
N ASP A 148 -12.48 23.93 37.03
CA ASP A 148 -11.76 25.11 37.48
C ASP A 148 -11.82 26.14 36.35
N LEU A 149 -12.91 26.92 36.36
CA LEU A 149 -13.24 27.93 35.35
C LEU A 149 -12.10 28.93 35.20
N GLU A 150 -11.32 29.16 36.26
CA GLU A 150 -10.15 30.03 36.26
C GLU A 150 -9.00 29.47 35.43
N LEU A 151 -8.75 28.15 35.47
CA LEU A 151 -7.75 27.49 34.62
C LEU A 151 -8.12 27.51 33.14
N LEU A 152 -9.42 27.37 32.84
CA LEU A 152 -9.95 27.49 31.48
C LEU A 152 -9.86 28.94 30.98
N ALA A 153 -10.19 29.92 31.82
CA ALA A 153 -10.05 31.34 31.50
C ALA A 153 -8.58 31.73 31.28
N ALA A 154 -7.66 31.24 32.13
CA ALA A 154 -6.22 31.48 32.00
C ALA A 154 -5.67 30.90 30.69
N ARG A 155 -6.05 29.68 30.31
CA ARG A 155 -5.63 29.08 29.04
C ARG A 155 -6.26 29.80 27.83
N ALA A 156 -7.53 30.20 27.93
CA ALA A 156 -8.18 30.99 26.89
C ALA A 156 -7.46 32.33 26.68
N MET A 157 -7.04 33.02 27.73
CA MET A 157 -6.22 34.23 27.63
C MET A 157 -4.84 33.96 27.02
N ALA A 158 -4.17 32.86 27.41
CA ALA A 158 -2.83 32.54 26.93
C ALA A 158 -2.78 32.10 25.46
N THR A 159 -3.86 31.51 24.93
CA THR A 159 -3.93 31.01 23.55
C THR A 159 -4.79 31.86 22.62
N ALA A 160 -5.42 32.92 23.14
CA ALA A 160 -6.20 33.84 22.33
C ALA A 160 -5.31 34.62 21.35
N PRO A 161 -5.71 34.72 20.06
CA PRO A 161 -4.98 35.55 19.12
C PRO A 161 -5.05 37.03 19.52
N LEU A 162 -3.92 37.74 19.37
CA LEU A 162 -3.76 39.15 19.78
C LEU A 162 -4.84 40.07 19.18
N SER A 163 -5.35 39.76 17.99
CA SER A 163 -6.44 40.51 17.33
C SER A 163 -7.80 40.39 18.04
N ARG A 164 -8.05 39.33 18.81
CA ARG A 164 -9.23 39.25 19.69
C ARG A 164 -9.01 40.04 20.97
N LEU A 165 -7.81 39.95 21.55
CA LEU A 165 -7.48 40.70 22.78
C LEU A 165 -7.52 42.21 22.56
N ALA A 166 -7.10 42.68 21.38
CA ALA A 166 -7.15 44.09 21.00
C ALA A 166 -8.58 44.65 20.80
N ARG A 167 -9.59 43.78 20.69
CA ARG A 167 -11.00 44.18 20.57
C ARG A 167 -11.72 44.28 21.91
N LEU A 168 -11.06 43.89 23.00
CA LEU A 168 -11.65 44.00 24.33
C LEU A 168 -11.67 45.47 24.78
N PRO A 169 -12.71 45.90 25.50
CA PRO A 169 -12.75 47.25 26.08
C PRO A 169 -11.50 47.54 26.92
N ALA A 170 -11.00 48.78 26.83
CA ALA A 170 -9.89 49.23 27.65
C ALA A 170 -10.24 49.07 29.15
N GLY A 171 -9.29 48.57 29.95
CA GLY A 171 -9.51 48.32 31.38
C GLY A 171 -9.99 46.91 31.75
N THR A 172 -10.30 46.04 30.77
CA THR A 172 -10.70 44.64 31.02
C THR A 172 -9.69 43.87 31.90
N GLY A 173 -8.38 44.07 31.68
CA GLY A 173 -7.33 43.45 32.50
C GLY A 173 -7.17 44.03 33.92
N ALA A 174 -7.69 45.23 34.18
CA ALA A 174 -7.75 45.81 35.52
C ALA A 174 -9.00 45.31 36.28
N GLY A 175 -10.14 45.18 35.59
CA GLY A 175 -11.37 44.61 36.15
C GLY A 175 -11.20 43.17 36.61
N TRP A 176 -10.49 42.34 35.83
CA TRP A 176 -10.20 40.95 36.19
C TRP A 176 -9.34 40.83 37.46
N ARG A 177 -8.31 41.67 37.63
CA ARG A 177 -7.47 41.68 38.84
C ARG A 177 -8.20 42.17 40.10
N GLY A 178 -9.30 42.91 39.93
CA GLY A 178 -10.11 43.42 41.03
C GLY A 178 -11.21 42.46 41.52
N GLY A 179 -11.33 41.26 40.94
CA GLY A 179 -12.40 40.32 41.28
C GLY A 179 -13.79 40.72 40.77
N GLY A 180 -13.85 41.63 39.79
CA GLY A 180 -15.12 41.96 39.12
C GLY A 180 -15.56 40.82 38.18
N PRO A 181 -16.88 40.58 38.03
CA PRO A 181 -17.40 39.62 37.05
C PRO A 181 -17.05 40.02 35.60
#